data_AF-A0A154P697-F1
#
_entry.id   AF-A0A154P697-F1
#
_cell.length_a   1.000
_cell.length_b   1.000
_cell.length_c   1.000
_cell.angle_alpha   90.00
_cell.angle_beta   90.00
_cell.angle_gamma   90.00
#
_symmetry.space_group_name_H-M   'P 1'
#
loop_
_entity.id
_entity.type
_entity.pdbx_description
1 polymer ?
#
loop_
_entity_poly.entity_id
_entity_poly.type
_entity_poly.pdbx_seq_one_letter_code
_entity_poly.pdbx_strand_id
1 'polypeptide(L)'
;METCRIDSLFLRFGFPWVYKHQGGCEHLIVFSEARLINCDDDLAVSTYPQIVRLRPISSKFCMICGVYNVQWITLEHERIPHNPCYYCDSCFKSYNYIDNKKVGNFQAYAYPRNIEAVKGEIDI
;
A
#
# COMPACT_ATOMS: atom_id res chain seq x y z
N MET A 1 13.24 -4.01 -22.00
CA MET A 1 14.06 -3.97 -20.76
C MET A 1 14.58 -5.35 -20.36
N GLU A 2 14.09 -6.44 -20.98
CA GLU A 2 14.43 -7.83 -20.62
C GLU A 2 15.93 -8.19 -20.76
N THR A 3 16.70 -7.41 -21.54
CA THR A 3 18.13 -7.64 -21.77
C THR A 3 19.05 -6.62 -21.09
N CYS A 4 18.49 -5.59 -20.44
CA CYS A 4 19.28 -4.53 -19.81
C CYS A 4 19.62 -4.93 -18.38
N ARG A 5 20.91 -5.10 -18.08
CA ARG A 5 21.40 -5.47 -16.75
C ARG A 5 21.84 -4.22 -15.97
N ILE A 6 21.70 -4.23 -14.65
CA ILE A 6 22.12 -3.09 -13.79
C ILE A 6 23.61 -2.79 -13.95
N ASP A 7 24.44 -3.83 -14.07
CA ASP A 7 25.90 -3.72 -14.26
C ASP A 7 26.32 -3.16 -15.64
N SER A 8 25.38 -3.06 -16.59
CA SER A 8 25.62 -2.43 -17.90
C SER A 8 25.30 -0.93 -17.94
N LEU A 9 24.76 -0.37 -16.84
CA LEU A 9 24.31 1.02 -16.79
C LEU A 9 25.45 1.98 -16.41
N PHE A 10 25.55 3.10 -17.12
CA PHE A 10 26.30 4.28 -16.63
C PHE A 10 25.45 5.01 -15.57
N LEU A 11 25.54 4.53 -14.33
CA LEU A 11 24.69 4.97 -13.23
C LEU A 11 24.94 6.42 -12.83
N ARG A 12 23.85 7.12 -12.52
CA ARG A 12 23.83 8.45 -11.93
C ARG A 12 23.02 8.38 -10.64
N PHE A 13 23.67 8.65 -9.52
CA PHE A 13 23.00 8.68 -8.22
C PHE A 13 22.02 9.84 -8.13
N GLY A 14 20.87 9.60 -7.50
CA GLY A 14 19.80 10.60 -7.35
C GLY A 14 19.00 10.91 -8.62
N PHE A 15 19.36 10.34 -9.77
CA PHE A 15 18.60 10.51 -11.01
C PHE A 15 17.38 9.58 -11.03
N PRO A 16 16.18 10.05 -11.46
CA PRO A 16 14.99 9.21 -11.59
C PRO A 16 15.05 8.37 -12.88
N TRP A 17 15.34 7.08 -12.73
CA TRP A 17 15.38 6.13 -13.84
C TRP A 17 14.00 5.50 -14.06
N VAL A 18 13.64 5.23 -15.31
CA VAL A 18 12.41 4.51 -15.64
C VAL A 18 12.70 3.00 -15.63
N TYR A 19 11.94 2.27 -14.82
CA TYR A 19 11.84 0.82 -14.82
C TYR A 19 10.50 0.40 -15.43
N LYS A 20 10.53 -0.44 -16.46
CA LYS A 20 9.34 -0.93 -17.15
C LYS A 20 9.15 -2.42 -16.86
N HIS A 21 8.12 -2.75 -16.11
CA HIS A 21 7.80 -4.12 -15.75
C HIS A 21 7.01 -4.78 -16.90
N GLN A 22 7.68 -5.64 -17.67
CA GLN A 22 7.12 -6.48 -18.75
C GLN A 22 6.12 -5.76 -19.70
N GLY A 23 6.30 -4.46 -19.92
CA GLY A 23 5.41 -3.66 -20.76
C GLY A 23 4.11 -3.17 -20.11
N GLY A 24 3.75 -3.67 -18.93
CA GLY A 24 2.45 -3.39 -18.27
C GLY A 24 2.44 -2.18 -17.33
N CYS A 25 3.58 -1.78 -16.77
CA CYS A 25 3.69 -0.58 -15.95
C CYS A 25 5.08 0.05 -15.98
N GLU A 26 5.12 1.36 -15.74
CA GLU A 26 6.33 2.16 -15.69
C GLU A 26 6.47 2.74 -14.28
N HIS A 27 7.62 2.50 -13.66
CA HIS A 27 7.94 2.92 -12.31
C HIS A 27 9.23 3.72 -12.29
N LEU A 28 9.31 4.70 -11.40
CA LEU A 28 10.55 5.39 -11.14
C LEU A 28 11.37 4.61 -10.11
N ILE A 29 12.62 4.32 -10.45
CA ILE A 29 13.63 3.82 -9.53
C ILE A 29 14.75 4.85 -9.41
N VAL A 30 15.34 4.93 -8.23
CA VAL A 30 16.48 5.83 -7.96
C VAL A 30 17.57 5.00 -7.32
N PHE A 31 18.77 5.07 -7.89
CA PHE A 31 19.97 4.59 -7.23
C PHE A 31 20.42 5.68 -6.26
N SER A 32 20.24 5.45 -4.97
CA SER A 32 20.52 6.46 -3.94
C SER A 32 21.99 6.49 -3.56
N GLU A 33 22.63 5.33 -3.47
CA GLU A 33 24.01 5.17 -3.01
C GLU A 33 24.66 3.91 -3.60
N ALA A 34 25.98 3.85 -3.52
CA ALA A 34 26.78 2.65 -3.67
C ALA A 34 27.90 2.68 -2.64
N ARG A 35 28.31 1.50 -2.18
CA ARG A 35 29.41 1.35 -1.24
C ARG A 35 30.29 0.18 -1.65
N LEU A 36 31.53 0.20 -1.19
CA LEU A 36 32.42 -0.95 -1.30
C LEU A 36 31.92 -2.11 -0.43
N ILE A 37 32.29 -3.32 -0.83
CA ILE A 37 32.04 -4.54 -0.07
C ILE A 37 32.75 -4.43 1.28
N ASN A 38 32.03 -4.76 2.35
CA ASN A 38 32.52 -4.77 3.72
C ASN A 38 32.61 -6.21 4.26
N CYS A 39 33.27 -6.40 5.39
CA CYS A 39 33.47 -7.73 6.00
C CYS A 39 32.17 -8.43 6.41
N ASP A 40 31.10 -7.66 6.64
CA ASP A 40 29.80 -8.17 7.08
C ASP A 40 28.84 -8.48 5.92
N ASP A 41 29.27 -8.28 4.67
CA ASP A 41 28.44 -8.55 3.50
C ASP A 41 28.45 -10.04 3.12
N ASP A 42 27.29 -10.55 2.71
CA ASP A 42 27.20 -11.87 2.11
C ASP A 42 27.84 -11.85 0.71
N LEU A 43 28.89 -12.65 0.50
CA LEU A 43 29.59 -12.72 -0.79
C LEU A 43 28.93 -13.68 -1.78
N ALA A 44 27.99 -14.51 -1.33
CA ALA A 44 27.32 -15.47 -2.20
C ALA A 44 26.27 -14.75 -3.07
N VAL A 45 26.49 -14.77 -4.39
CA VAL A 45 25.61 -14.14 -5.39
C VAL A 45 24.15 -14.57 -5.25
N SER A 46 23.91 -15.80 -4.80
CA SER A 46 22.58 -16.36 -4.58
C SER A 46 21.76 -15.65 -3.51
N THR A 47 22.38 -14.84 -2.63
CA THR A 47 21.65 -14.10 -1.60
C THR A 47 21.10 -12.76 -2.09
N TYR A 48 21.49 -12.32 -3.29
CA TYR A 48 21.00 -11.11 -3.92
C TYR A 48 19.89 -11.39 -4.94
N PRO A 49 18.95 -10.43 -5.14
CA PRO A 49 18.85 -9.12 -4.49
C PRO A 49 18.36 -9.20 -3.04
N GLN A 50 18.94 -8.38 -2.16
CA GLN A 50 18.57 -8.33 -0.74
C GLN A 50 17.62 -7.16 -0.45
N ILE A 51 16.58 -7.44 0.33
CA ILE A 51 15.68 -6.40 0.85
C ILE A 51 16.29 -5.83 2.14
N VAL A 52 16.99 -4.70 2.01
CA VAL A 52 17.63 -4.03 3.16
C VAL A 52 16.62 -3.19 3.95
N ARG A 53 15.60 -2.68 3.27
CA ARG A 53 14.54 -1.86 3.89
C ARG A 53 13.24 -1.97 3.10
N LEU A 54 12.15 -2.23 3.80
CA LEU A 54 10.80 -2.00 3.29
C LEU A 54 10.32 -0.62 3.73
N ARG A 55 9.56 0.06 2.87
CA ARG A 55 8.86 1.27 3.30
C ARG A 55 7.90 0.89 4.43
N PRO A 56 7.91 1.57 5.58
CA PRO A 56 6.87 1.38 6.57
C PRO A 56 5.53 1.66 5.90
N ILE A 57 4.63 0.67 5.93
CA ILE A 57 3.24 0.91 5.54
C ILE A 57 2.67 1.83 6.60
N SER A 58 2.31 3.06 6.25
CA SER A 58 1.62 3.94 7.20
C SER A 58 0.24 3.38 7.47
N SER A 59 0.06 2.81 8.66
CA SER A 59 -1.26 2.41 9.11
C SER A 59 -2.07 3.65 9.46
N LYS A 60 -3.27 3.79 8.88
CA LYS A 60 -4.23 4.80 9.32
C LYS A 60 -5.01 4.25 10.51
N PHE A 61 -5.27 5.08 11.50
CA PHE A 61 -6.16 4.78 12.61
C PHE A 61 -7.60 5.20 12.30
N CYS A 62 -8.57 4.50 12.89
CA CYS A 62 -9.98 4.81 12.81
C CYS A 62 -10.24 6.26 13.26
N MET A 63 -11.02 7.02 12.48
CA MET A 63 -11.39 8.40 12.81
C MET A 63 -12.39 8.52 13.96
N ILE A 64 -13.05 7.42 14.34
CA ILE A 64 -14.02 7.40 15.44
C ILE A 64 -13.34 7.12 16.77
N CYS A 65 -12.56 6.04 16.87
CA CYS A 65 -11.92 5.66 18.13
C CYS A 65 -10.46 6.09 18.25
N GLY A 66 -9.74 6.30 17.16
CA GLY A 66 -8.29 6.60 17.17
C GLY A 66 -7.39 5.45 17.66
N VAL A 67 -7.95 4.31 18.03
CA VAL A 67 -7.22 3.19 18.66
C VAL A 67 -6.86 2.10 17.64
N TYR A 68 -7.83 1.65 16.86
CA TYR A 68 -7.65 0.52 15.95
C TYR A 68 -7.35 0.98 14.54
N ASN A 69 -6.62 0.15 13.80
CA ASN A 69 -6.34 0.39 12.39
C ASN A 69 -7.63 0.40 11.55
N VAL A 70 -7.57 1.20 10.49
CA VAL A 70 -8.65 1.29 9.52
C VAL A 70 -8.80 -0.04 8.77
N GLN A 71 -10.06 -0.44 8.60
CA GLN A 71 -10.50 -1.58 7.79
C GLN A 71 -11.62 -1.21 6.81
N TRP A 72 -12.29 -0.07 7.03
CA TRP A 72 -13.38 0.41 6.18
C TRP A 72 -13.23 1.88 5.83
N ILE A 73 -13.59 2.24 4.61
CA ILE A 73 -13.79 3.61 4.15
C ILE A 73 -15.25 3.78 3.79
N THR A 74 -15.88 4.86 4.24
CA THR A 74 -17.18 5.30 3.72
C THR A 74 -17.06 6.56 2.88
N LEU A 75 -17.84 6.64 1.81
CA LEU A 75 -18.03 7.81 0.98
C LEU A 75 -19.50 8.26 1.02
N GLU A 76 -19.74 9.54 0.70
CA GLU A 76 -21.10 10.11 0.55
C GLU A 76 -22.01 9.81 1.76
N HIS A 77 -21.45 9.95 2.96
CA HIS A 77 -22.10 9.52 4.20
C HIS A 77 -23.00 10.62 4.77
N GLU A 78 -24.33 10.47 4.67
CA GLU A 78 -25.29 11.51 5.04
C GLU A 78 -25.22 11.94 6.52
N ARG A 79 -24.84 11.02 7.42
CA ARG A 79 -24.86 11.27 8.87
C ARG A 79 -23.52 11.76 9.44
N ILE A 80 -22.50 12.02 8.61
CA ILE A 80 -21.15 12.40 9.06
C ILE A 80 -20.58 13.52 8.19
N PRO A 81 -19.89 14.52 8.77
CA PRO A 81 -19.33 15.65 8.03
C PRO A 81 -18.04 15.34 7.23
N HIS A 82 -17.54 14.10 7.23
CA HIS A 82 -16.27 13.71 6.62
C HIS A 82 -16.48 12.77 5.43
N ASN A 83 -15.81 13.06 4.32
CA ASN A 83 -15.87 12.27 3.09
C ASN A 83 -14.49 12.27 2.38
N PRO A 84 -13.69 11.17 2.44
CA PRO A 84 -13.98 9.88 3.07
C PRO A 84 -13.95 9.93 4.61
N CYS A 85 -14.66 9.01 5.24
CA CYS A 85 -14.49 8.67 6.66
C CYS A 85 -13.87 7.28 6.82
N TYR A 86 -12.91 7.13 7.74
CA TYR A 86 -12.17 5.89 7.95
C TYR A 86 -12.53 5.21 9.28
N TYR A 87 -12.80 3.91 9.25
CA TYR A 87 -13.24 3.13 10.40
C TYR A 87 -12.41 1.87 10.61
N CYS A 88 -12.26 1.45 11.87
CA CYS A 88 -12.04 0.05 12.20
C CYS A 88 -13.36 -0.73 12.08
N ASP A 89 -13.30 -2.05 12.02
CA ASP A 89 -14.51 -2.88 11.85
C ASP A 89 -15.57 -2.68 12.94
N SER A 90 -15.15 -2.56 14.20
CA SER A 90 -16.09 -2.36 15.32
C SER A 90 -16.85 -1.04 15.23
N CYS A 91 -16.15 0.08 15.01
CA CYS A 91 -16.79 1.39 14.87
C CYS A 91 -17.64 1.47 13.61
N PHE A 92 -17.22 0.82 12.52
CA PHE A 92 -18.00 0.75 11.29
C PHE A 92 -19.37 0.10 11.55
N LYS A 93 -19.38 -1.12 12.11
CA LYS A 93 -20.62 -1.84 12.42
C LYS A 93 -21.48 -1.10 13.44
N SER A 94 -20.88 -0.65 14.53
CA SER A 94 -21.60 0.02 15.63
C SER A 94 -22.28 1.33 15.21
N TYR A 95 -21.68 2.11 14.31
CA TYR A 95 -22.26 3.38 13.90
C TYR A 95 -23.24 3.23 12.72
N ASN A 96 -22.98 2.27 11.84
CA ASN A 96 -23.68 2.15 10.57
C ASN A 96 -24.81 1.11 10.54
N TYR A 97 -24.89 0.24 11.54
CA TYR A 97 -25.85 -0.86 11.55
C TYR A 97 -26.55 -0.97 12.91
N ILE A 98 -27.86 -1.20 12.87
CA ILE A 98 -28.67 -1.58 14.04
C ILE A 98 -29.36 -2.90 13.66
N ASP A 99 -29.20 -3.94 14.48
CA ASP A 99 -29.70 -5.29 14.19
C ASP A 99 -29.30 -5.79 12.79
N ASN A 100 -28.04 -5.54 12.41
CA ASN A 100 -27.46 -5.81 11.08
C ASN A 100 -28.15 -5.10 9.90
N LYS A 101 -29.04 -4.14 10.16
CA LYS A 101 -29.65 -3.29 9.12
C LYS A 101 -28.89 -1.99 9.02
N LYS A 102 -28.48 -1.66 7.80
CA LYS A 102 -27.80 -0.40 7.47
C LYS A 102 -28.69 0.79 7.81
N VAL A 103 -28.12 1.81 8.45
CA VAL A 103 -28.82 3.05 8.82
C VAL A 103 -28.25 4.22 8.01
N GLY A 104 -29.10 4.87 7.21
CA GLY A 104 -28.74 5.99 6.35
C GLY A 104 -28.03 5.57 5.04
N ASN A 105 -27.83 6.53 4.15
CA ASN A 105 -27.15 6.29 2.87
C ASN A 105 -25.67 6.66 2.97
N PHE A 106 -24.83 5.74 2.46
CA PHE A 106 -23.39 5.87 2.31
C PHE A 106 -22.86 4.75 1.42
N GLN A 107 -21.71 4.94 0.79
CA GLN A 107 -20.96 3.87 0.13
C GLN A 107 -19.91 3.34 1.11
N ALA A 108 -19.60 2.04 1.10
CA ALA A 108 -18.59 1.45 1.99
C ALA A 108 -17.65 0.51 1.23
N TYR A 109 -16.36 0.58 1.55
CA TYR A 109 -15.28 -0.18 0.91
C TYR A 109 -14.27 -0.67 1.94
N ALA A 110 -13.72 -1.87 1.75
CA ALA A 110 -12.63 -2.38 2.58
C ALA A 110 -11.31 -1.59 2.38
N TYR A 111 -10.50 -1.52 3.43
CA TYR A 111 -9.19 -0.86 3.47
C TYR A 111 -8.11 -1.85 3.94
N PRO A 112 -6.86 -1.82 3.42
CA PRO A 112 -6.35 -1.05 2.30
C PRO A 112 -6.64 -1.72 0.95
N ARG A 113 -6.91 -0.88 -0.06
CA ARG A 113 -7.26 -1.26 -1.43
C ARG A 113 -6.06 -1.90 -2.14
N ASN A 114 -5.76 -3.17 -1.85
CA ASN A 114 -4.96 -3.98 -2.75
C ASN A 114 -5.89 -4.37 -3.90
N ILE A 115 -5.93 -3.54 -4.95
CA ILE A 115 -6.91 -3.58 -6.06
C ILE A 115 -6.95 -4.97 -6.74
N GLU A 116 -5.91 -5.78 -6.60
CA GLU A 116 -5.84 -7.14 -7.13
C GLU A 116 -6.50 -8.21 -6.24
N ALA A 117 -6.61 -8.01 -4.93
CA ALA A 117 -7.08 -9.04 -3.98
C ALA A 117 -8.56 -8.93 -3.58
N VAL A 118 -9.23 -7.81 -3.88
CA VAL A 118 -10.65 -7.57 -3.51
C VAL A 118 -11.59 -7.78 -4.72
N LYS A 119 -11.18 -8.60 -5.69
CA LYS A 119 -12.07 -9.07 -6.77
C LYS A 119 -13.13 -10.10 -6.31
N GLY A 120 -13.16 -10.42 -5.02
CA GLY A 120 -14.23 -11.21 -4.43
C GLY A 120 -15.37 -10.29 -4.00
N GLU A 121 -16.53 -10.47 -4.62
CA GLU A 121 -17.80 -9.86 -4.23
C GLU A 121 -18.01 -10.03 -2.72
N ILE A 122 -18.38 -8.93 -2.05
CA ILE A 122 -18.92 -9.02 -0.69
C ILE A 122 -20.39 -9.37 -0.87
N ASP A 123 -20.71 -10.66 -0.79
CA ASP A 123 -22.09 -11.10 -0.59
C ASP A 123 -22.56 -10.62 0.79
N ILE A 124 -23.58 -9.77 0.79
CA ILE A 124 -24.36 -9.38 1.98
C ILE A 124 -25.62 -10.24 2.01
#